data_AF-A0A8J9T3M9-F1
#
_entry.id   AF-A0A8J9T3M9-F1
#
_cell.length_a   1.000
_cell.length_b   1.000
_cell.length_c   1.000
_cell.angle_alpha   90.00
_cell.angle_beta   90.00
_cell.angle_gamma   90.00
#
_symmetry.space_group_name_H-M   'P 1'
#
loop_
_entity.id
_entity.type
_entity.pdbx_description
1 polymer ?
#
loop_
_entity_poly.entity_id
_entity_poly.type
_entity_poly.pdbx_seq_one_letter_code
_entity_poly.pdbx_strand_id
1 'polypeptide(L)'
;MELEPAEAVLFPWFVQALGVLTFFLLSRYVKWLPYTAVLFLLGTFMGLATAKFQNDNRLSQSILEFWIPIDSELLLLVFLPGLIFKDASSLNVHLFQVSIVQCFVFAFPMVLGGAVLTALVAYYIFPYGWSFALAMTFGSILSAT
;
A
#
# COMPACT_ATOMS: atom_id res chain seq x y z
N MET A 1 -21.74 -3.22 -23.94
CA MET A 1 -20.75 -2.17 -24.25
C MET A 1 -19.47 -2.90 -24.56
N GLU A 2 -18.87 -2.68 -25.73
CA GLU A 2 -17.57 -3.29 -26.01
C GLU A 2 -16.55 -2.68 -25.05
N LEU A 3 -15.97 -3.53 -24.20
CA LEU A 3 -14.95 -3.10 -23.25
C LEU A 3 -13.69 -2.76 -24.02
N GLU A 4 -13.46 -1.48 -24.22
CA GLU A 4 -12.27 -1.00 -24.90
C GLU A 4 -11.10 -1.06 -23.88
N PRO A 5 -10.00 -1.76 -24.17
CA PRO A 5 -8.87 -1.89 -23.23
C PRO A 5 -8.25 -0.54 -22.84
N ALA A 6 -8.51 0.51 -23.63
CA ALA A 6 -8.14 1.89 -23.31
C ALA A 6 -8.80 2.40 -22.02
N GLU A 7 -9.98 1.91 -21.65
CA GLU A 7 -10.70 2.36 -20.45
C GLU A 7 -10.00 1.95 -19.16
N ALA A 8 -9.22 0.86 -19.17
CA ALA A 8 -8.44 0.44 -18.01
C ALA A 8 -7.38 1.48 -17.58
N VAL A 9 -6.91 2.32 -18.51
CA VAL A 9 -5.86 3.32 -18.26
C VAL A 9 -6.43 4.61 -17.64
N LEU A 10 -7.74 4.85 -17.75
CA LEU A 10 -8.38 6.08 -17.25
C LEU A 10 -8.24 6.23 -15.74
N PHE A 11 -8.42 5.13 -15.00
CA PHE A 11 -8.37 5.17 -13.54
C PHE A 11 -6.97 5.51 -12.99
N PRO A 12 -5.87 4.84 -13.38
CA PRO A 12 -4.53 5.21 -12.94
C PRO A 12 -4.17 6.66 -13.24
N TRP A 13 -4.55 7.15 -14.41
CA TRP A 13 -4.25 8.51 -14.83
C TRP A 13 -4.97 9.53 -13.95
N PHE A 14 -6.26 9.30 -13.69
CA PHE A 14 -7.06 10.12 -12.79
C PHE A 14 -6.50 10.11 -11.36
N VAL A 15 -6.18 8.93 -10.82
CA VAL A 15 -5.64 8.79 -9.46
C VAL A 15 -4.25 9.40 -9.33
N GLN A 16 -3.39 9.31 -10.36
CA GLN A 16 -2.09 9.99 -10.37
C GLN A 16 -2.26 11.51 -10.34
N ALA A 17 -3.13 12.08 -11.17
CA ALA A 17 -3.39 13.51 -11.19
C ALA A 17 -3.93 14.01 -9.83
N LEU A 18 -4.89 13.27 -9.26
CA LEU A 18 -5.45 13.55 -7.94
C LEU A 18 -4.40 13.42 -6.83
N GLY A 19 -3.51 12.43 -6.92
CA GLY A 19 -2.40 12.25 -6.00
C GLY A 19 -1.42 13.42 -6.03
N VAL A 20 -1.02 13.87 -7.23
CA VAL A 20 -0.14 15.04 -7.41
C VAL A 20 -0.80 16.31 -6.86
N LEU A 21 -2.09 16.52 -7.15
CA LEU A 21 -2.86 17.64 -6.61
C LEU A 21 -2.88 17.60 -5.07
N THR A 22 -3.16 16.43 -4.49
CA THR A 22 -3.21 16.23 -3.05
C THR A 22 -1.84 16.49 -2.42
N PHE A 23 -0.76 16.00 -3.04
CA PHE A 23 0.61 16.23 -2.59
C PHE A 23 0.96 17.72 -2.61
N PHE A 24 0.61 18.43 -3.68
CA PHE A 24 0.83 19.86 -3.80
C PHE A 24 0.07 20.67 -2.74
N LEU A 25 -1.21 20.34 -2.50
CA LEU A 25 -2.03 21.01 -1.50
C LEU A 25 -1.53 20.75 -0.07
N LEU A 26 -1.23 19.50 0.28
CA LEU A 26 -0.74 19.13 1.60
C LEU A 26 0.62 19.77 1.90
N SER A 27 1.57 19.66 0.95
CA SER A 27 2.91 20.23 1.12
C SER A 27 2.87 21.76 1.30
N ARG A 28 1.91 22.45 0.68
CA ARG A 28 1.81 23.92 0.72
C ARG A 28 1.02 24.46 1.91
N TYR A 29 -0.14 23.86 2.22
CA TYR A 29 -1.10 24.42 3.17
C TYR A 29 -1.20 23.63 4.49
N VAL A 30 -0.96 22.32 4.47
CA VAL A 30 -1.35 21.41 5.57
C VAL A 30 -0.22 20.42 5.87
N LYS A 31 0.91 20.93 6.39
CA LYS A 31 2.13 20.13 6.63
C LYS A 31 2.03 19.12 7.78
N TRP A 32 1.08 19.31 8.71
CA TRP A 32 0.90 18.44 9.87
C TRP A 32 0.22 17.10 9.54
N LEU A 33 -0.31 16.92 8.32
CA LEU A 33 -1.18 15.80 7.97
C LEU A 33 -0.40 14.84 7.06
N PRO A 34 -0.31 13.54 7.40
CA PRO A 34 0.45 12.59 6.60
C PRO A 34 -0.24 12.33 5.26
N TYR A 35 0.52 12.49 4.18
CA TYR A 35 0.04 12.31 2.79
C TYR A 35 -0.57 10.92 2.55
N THR A 36 0.04 9.88 3.13
CA THR A 36 -0.42 8.49 3.00
C THR A 36 -1.82 8.28 3.57
N ALA A 37 -2.14 8.89 4.72
CA ALA A 37 -3.47 8.79 5.32
C ALA A 37 -4.54 9.47 4.47
N VAL A 38 -4.22 10.63 3.88
CA VAL A 38 -5.15 11.34 3.00
C VAL A 38 -5.42 10.55 1.72
N LEU A 39 -4.38 10.00 1.09
CA LEU A 39 -4.56 9.13 -0.08
C LEU A 39 -5.42 7.90 0.24
N PHE A 40 -5.17 7.27 1.40
CA PHE A 40 -5.97 6.13 1.85
C PHE A 40 -7.45 6.51 1.97
N LEU A 41 -7.76 7.62 2.66
CA LEU A 41 -9.13 8.10 2.81
C LEU A 41 -9.78 8.44 1.46
N LEU A 42 -9.07 9.14 0.57
CA LEU A 42 -9.57 9.48 -0.77
C LEU A 42 -9.87 8.22 -1.59
N GLY A 43 -8.98 7.21 -1.56
CA GLY A 43 -9.21 5.92 -2.20
C GLY A 43 -10.41 5.18 -1.62
N THR A 44 -10.55 5.13 -0.29
CA THR A 44 -11.71 4.53 0.38
C THR A 44 -13.01 5.22 -0.02
N PHE A 45 -13.05 6.56 0.00
CA PHE A 45 -14.24 7.31 -0.41
C PHE A 45 -14.59 7.07 -1.88
N MET A 46 -13.61 7.01 -2.77
CA MET A 46 -13.85 6.75 -4.19
C MET A 46 -14.38 5.32 -4.42
N GLY A 47 -13.84 4.32 -3.71
CA GLY A 47 -14.33 2.94 -3.76
C GLY A 47 -15.78 2.82 -3.25
N LEU A 48 -16.09 3.42 -2.10
CA LEU A 48 -17.44 3.42 -1.53
C LEU A 48 -18.44 4.20 -2.39
N ALA A 49 -18.03 5.35 -2.94
CA ALA A 49 -18.87 6.15 -3.83
C ALA A 49 -19.21 5.37 -5.10
N THR A 50 -18.23 4.68 -5.69
CA THR A 50 -18.45 3.86 -6.90
C THR A 50 -19.33 2.64 -6.62
N ALA A 51 -19.19 2.01 -5.45
CA ALA A 51 -20.04 0.89 -5.05
C ALA A 51 -21.50 1.30 -4.78
N LYS A 52 -21.72 2.51 -4.24
CA LYS A 52 -23.05 3.00 -3.85
C LYS A 52 -23.78 3.71 -4.98
N PHE A 53 -23.08 4.55 -5.73
CA PHE A 53 -23.59 5.26 -6.89
C PHE A 53 -23.10 4.50 -8.11
N GLN A 54 -23.85 3.46 -8.53
CA GLN A 54 -23.64 2.75 -9.79
C GLN A 54 -23.93 3.70 -10.96
N ASN A 55 -23.05 4.67 -11.14
CA ASN A 55 -23.13 5.66 -12.18
C ASN A 55 -22.45 5.09 -13.43
N ASP A 56 -23.08 5.23 -14.59
CA ASP A 56 -22.58 4.73 -15.89
C ASP A 56 -21.42 5.58 -16.46
N ASN A 57 -20.68 6.26 -15.58
CA ASN A 57 -19.50 7.01 -15.98
C ASN A 57 -18.36 6.05 -16.34
N ARG A 58 -17.64 6.36 -17.43
CA ARG A 58 -16.48 5.57 -17.92
C ARG A 58 -15.40 5.36 -16.85
N LEU A 59 -15.24 6.31 -15.91
CA LEU A 59 -14.34 6.17 -14.76
C LEU A 59 -14.82 5.11 -13.75
N SER A 60 -16.12 5.07 -13.46
CA SER A 60 -16.70 4.09 -12.55
C SER A 60 -16.65 2.68 -13.15
N GLN A 61 -16.88 2.56 -14.45
CA GLN A 61 -16.72 1.28 -15.18
C GLN A 61 -15.26 0.80 -15.18
N SER A 62 -14.30 1.70 -15.43
CA SER A 62 -12.86 1.39 -15.33
C SER A 62 -12.48 0.79 -13.97
N ILE A 63 -13.00 1.37 -12.88
CA ILE A 63 -12.77 0.87 -11.52
C ILE A 63 -13.37 -0.52 -11.32
N LEU A 64 -14.66 -0.67 -11.60
CA LEU A 64 -15.43 -1.88 -11.28
C LEU A 64 -14.96 -3.09 -12.10
N GLU A 65 -14.63 -2.89 -13.38
CA GLU A 65 -14.39 -3.99 -14.31
C GLU A 65 -12.92 -4.38 -14.44
N PHE A 66 -11.99 -3.43 -14.24
CA PHE A 66 -10.55 -3.70 -14.40
C PHE A 66 -9.75 -3.65 -13.09
N TRP A 67 -10.08 -2.74 -12.17
CA TRP A 67 -9.23 -2.48 -10.99
C TRP A 67 -9.70 -3.15 -9.70
N ILE A 68 -11.00 -3.35 -9.49
CA ILE A 68 -11.51 -4.14 -8.36
C ILE A 68 -11.15 -5.63 -8.45
N PRO A 69 -11.30 -6.30 -9.61
CA PRO A 69 -10.99 -7.73 -9.71
C PRO A 69 -9.50 -8.02 -9.90
N ILE A 70 -8.63 -7.00 -9.88
CA ILE A 70 -7.20 -7.20 -10.06
C ILE A 70 -6.63 -8.03 -8.92
N ASP A 71 -5.75 -8.96 -9.25
CA ASP A 71 -5.07 -9.76 -8.25
C ASP A 71 -4.08 -8.89 -7.45
N SER A 72 -4.12 -9.04 -6.12
CA SER A 72 -3.17 -8.42 -5.20
C SER A 72 -1.72 -8.82 -5.49
N GLU A 73 -1.48 -10.05 -5.95
CA GLU A 73 -0.13 -10.51 -6.31
C GLU A 73 0.42 -9.73 -7.51
N LEU A 74 -0.42 -9.44 -8.51
CA LEU A 74 -0.04 -8.64 -9.66
C LEU A 74 0.29 -7.20 -9.26
N LEU A 75 -0.49 -6.59 -8.37
CA LEU A 75 -0.20 -5.26 -7.84
C LEU A 75 1.17 -5.25 -7.13
N LEU A 76 1.42 -6.22 -6.26
CA LEU A 76 2.71 -6.34 -5.57
C LEU A 76 3.86 -6.54 -6.57
N LEU A 77 3.71 -7.44 -7.54
CA LEU A 77 4.74 -7.73 -8.54
C LEU A 77 5.09 -6.51 -9.40
N VAL A 78 4.10 -5.68 -9.74
CA VAL A 78 4.30 -4.48 -10.55
C VAL A 78 4.91 -3.33 -9.74
N PHE A 79 4.42 -3.09 -8.52
CA PHE A 79 4.83 -1.91 -7.74
C PHE A 79 6.05 -2.14 -6.86
N LEU A 80 6.22 -3.34 -6.29
CA LEU A 80 7.26 -3.61 -5.29
C LEU A 80 8.69 -3.46 -5.85
N PRO A 81 9.04 -3.96 -7.05
CA PRO A 81 10.39 -3.77 -7.60
C PRO A 81 10.73 -2.29 -7.81
N GLY A 82 9.78 -1.51 -8.32
CA GLY A 82 9.97 -0.08 -8.56
C GLY A 82 10.12 0.73 -7.27
N LEU A 83 9.32 0.40 -6.25
CA LEU A 83 9.41 1.03 -4.92
C LEU A 83 10.76 0.72 -4.25
N ILE A 84 11.15 -0.56 -4.20
CA ILE A 84 12.42 -0.96 -3.58
C ILE A 84 13.62 -0.35 -4.33
N PHE A 85 13.58 -0.32 -5.67
CA PHE A 85 14.64 0.30 -6.45
C PHE A 85 14.76 1.80 -6.18
N LYS A 86 13.63 2.52 -6.15
CA LYS A 86 13.59 3.95 -5.84
C LYS A 86 14.21 4.22 -4.46
N ASP A 87 13.81 3.47 -3.45
CA ASP A 87 14.31 3.66 -2.10
C ASP A 87 15.82 3.34 -2.02
N ALA A 88 16.26 2.22 -2.62
CA ALA A 88 17.66 1.84 -2.69
C ALA A 88 18.53 2.88 -3.42
N SER A 89 18.02 3.47 -4.51
CA SER A 89 18.74 4.49 -5.31
C SER A 89 18.99 5.80 -4.56
N SER A 90 18.19 6.07 -3.51
CA SER A 90 18.33 7.28 -2.69
C SER A 90 19.37 7.13 -1.56
N LEU A 91 19.86 5.90 -1.32
CA LEU A 91 20.80 5.60 -0.24
C LEU A 91 22.24 5.95 -0.61
N ASN A 92 22.97 6.54 0.35
CA ASN A 92 24.40 6.78 0.20
C ASN A 92 25.19 5.49 0.48
N VAL A 93 25.91 5.00 -0.53
CA VAL A 93 26.67 3.74 -0.44
C VAL A 93 27.73 3.77 0.67
N HIS A 94 28.39 4.90 0.90
CA HIS A 94 29.40 5.02 1.95
C HIS A 94 28.79 4.89 3.34
N LEU A 95 27.67 5.59 3.61
CA LEU A 95 26.95 5.47 4.88
C LEU A 95 26.42 4.05 5.09
N PHE A 96 25.88 3.43 4.03
CA PHE A 96 25.40 2.06 4.08
C PHE A 96 26.48 1.05 4.45
N GLN A 97 27.69 1.18 3.88
CA GLN A 97 28.81 0.29 4.20
C GLN A 97 29.22 0.36 5.67
N VAL A 98 29.16 1.55 6.28
CA VAL A 98 29.49 1.73 7.70
C VAL A 98 28.40 1.13 8.59
N SER A 99 27.13 1.25 8.21
CA SER A 99 26.00 0.77 9.02
C SER A 99 25.54 -0.66 8.73
N ILE A 100 26.17 -1.37 7.78
CA ILE A 100 25.67 -2.65 7.26
C ILE A 100 25.42 -3.70 8.36
N VAL A 101 26.32 -3.81 9.34
CA VAL A 101 26.18 -4.76 10.46
C VAL A 101 24.97 -4.42 11.33
N GLN A 102 24.76 -3.13 11.59
CA GLN A 102 23.58 -2.66 12.33
C GLN A 102 22.32 -2.95 11.52
N CYS A 103 22.32 -2.64 10.22
CA CYS A 103 21.20 -2.93 9.33
C CYS A 103 20.83 -4.42 9.31
N PHE A 104 21.81 -5.33 9.30
CA PHE A 104 21.54 -6.77 9.39
C PHE A 104 20.88 -7.17 10.72
N VAL A 105 21.36 -6.62 11.84
CA VAL A 105 20.76 -6.87 13.17
C VAL A 105 19.36 -6.25 13.27
N PHE A 106 19.11 -5.10 12.65
CA PHE A 106 17.75 -4.54 12.60
C PHE A 106 16.83 -5.39 11.70
N ALA A 107 17.27 -5.72 10.49
CA ALA A 107 16.42 -6.38 9.50
C ALA A 107 16.07 -7.82 9.86
N PHE A 108 16.95 -8.57 10.53
CA PHE A 108 16.72 -9.99 10.79
C PHE A 108 16.16 -10.26 12.20
N PRO A 109 16.94 -10.17 13.30
CA PRO A 109 16.42 -10.54 14.62
C PRO A 109 15.36 -9.56 15.15
N MET A 110 15.46 -8.26 14.84
CA MET A 110 14.49 -7.29 15.38
C MET A 110 13.14 -7.36 14.67
N VAL A 111 13.12 -7.47 13.33
CA VAL A 111 11.87 -7.68 12.56
C VAL A 111 11.23 -9.01 12.91
N LEU A 112 12.00 -10.11 13.01
CA LEU A 112 11.44 -11.40 13.44
C LEU A 112 10.83 -11.33 14.84
N GLY A 113 11.50 -10.66 15.78
CA GLY A 113 10.96 -10.43 17.13
C GLY A 113 9.66 -9.62 17.10
N GLY A 114 9.62 -8.53 16.33
CA GLY A 114 8.43 -7.70 16.16
C GLY A 114 7.25 -8.45 15.53
N ALA A 115 7.51 -9.23 14.49
CA ALA A 115 6.52 -10.08 13.83
C ALA A 115 5.92 -11.11 14.78
N VAL A 116 6.76 -11.81 15.56
CA VAL A 116 6.29 -12.80 16.55
C VAL A 116 5.50 -12.14 17.66
N LEU A 117 5.95 -11.02 18.21
CA LEU A 117 5.21 -10.31 19.27
C LEU A 117 3.83 -9.83 18.77
N THR A 118 3.77 -9.30 17.55
CA THR A 118 2.50 -8.88 16.92
C THR A 118 1.58 -10.07 16.66
N ALA A 119 2.14 -11.21 16.23
CA ALA A 119 1.40 -12.46 16.05
C ALA A 119 0.83 -12.99 17.37
N LEU A 120 1.59 -12.92 18.47
CA LEU A 120 1.12 -13.34 19.79
C LEU A 120 -0.03 -12.45 20.29
N VAL A 121 0.05 -11.13 20.07
CA VAL A 121 -1.06 -10.21 20.34
C VAL A 121 -2.30 -10.63 19.55
N ALA A 122 -2.17 -10.89 18.26
CA ALA A 122 -3.29 -11.32 17.42
C ALA A 122 -3.88 -12.68 17.86
N TYR A 123 -3.04 -13.62 18.30
CA TYR A 123 -3.49 -14.94 18.74
C TYR A 123 -4.20 -14.92 20.10
N TYR A 124 -3.70 -14.14 21.07
CA TYR A 124 -4.21 -14.16 22.44
C TYR A 124 -5.25 -13.09 22.75
N ILE A 125 -5.18 -11.91 22.12
CA ILE A 125 -6.08 -10.79 22.45
C ILE A 125 -7.30 -10.78 21.53
N PHE A 126 -7.15 -11.16 20.26
CA PHE A 126 -8.28 -11.11 19.34
C PHE A 126 -9.19 -12.33 19.47
N PRO A 127 -10.51 -12.16 19.60
CA PRO A 127 -11.46 -13.25 19.80
C PRO A 127 -11.83 -13.95 18.47
N TYR A 128 -10.90 -14.08 17.52
CA TYR A 128 -11.17 -14.62 16.19
C TYR A 128 -10.77 -16.10 16.01
N GLY A 129 -10.11 -16.70 17.00
CA GLY A 129 -9.73 -18.12 16.96
C GLY A 129 -8.75 -18.48 15.84
N TRP A 130 -7.85 -17.55 15.48
CA TRP A 130 -6.90 -17.74 14.39
C TRP A 130 -5.91 -18.87 14.68
N SER A 131 -5.51 -19.62 13.65
CA SER A 131 -4.39 -20.56 13.79
C SER A 131 -3.09 -19.80 14.02
N PHE A 132 -2.11 -20.45 14.66
CA PHE A 132 -0.81 -19.81 14.90
C PHE A 132 -0.13 -19.36 13.59
N ALA A 133 -0.27 -20.15 12.51
CA ALA A 133 0.25 -19.80 11.20
C ALA A 133 -0.41 -18.52 10.64
N LEU A 134 -1.73 -18.37 10.79
CA LEU A 134 -2.45 -17.17 10.34
C LEU A 134 -2.09 -15.93 11.16
N ALA A 135 -1.89 -16.10 12.48
CA ALA A 135 -1.41 -15.02 13.33
C ALA A 135 0.03 -14.60 12.97
N MET A 136 0.88 -15.57 12.63
CA MET A 136 2.26 -15.32 12.18
C MET A 136 2.31 -14.59 10.84
N THR A 137 1.45 -14.93 9.87
CA THR A 137 1.38 -14.19 8.60
C THR A 137 0.88 -12.76 8.80
N PHE A 138 -0.09 -12.55 9.68
CA PHE A 138 -0.54 -11.21 10.08
C PHE A 138 0.61 -10.40 10.71
N GLY A 139 1.35 -11.01 11.64
CA GLY A 139 2.52 -10.40 12.26
C GLY A 139 3.63 -10.07 11.25
N SER A 140 3.88 -10.92 10.27
CA SER A 140 4.92 -10.65 9.25
C SER A 140 4.55 -9.50 8.33
N ILE A 141 3.27 -9.38 7.93
CA ILE A 141 2.78 -8.28 7.09
C ILE A 141 2.90 -6.95 7.83
N LEU A 142 2.54 -6.90 9.12
CA LEU A 142 2.61 -5.66 9.92
C LEU A 142 4.02 -5.27 10.38
N SER A 143 4.95 -6.21 10.42
CA SER A 143 6.32 -5.94 10.86
C SER A 143 7.22 -5.36 9.76
N ALA A 144 6.78 -5.36 8.50
CA ALA A 144 7.52 -4.73 7.42
C ALA A 144 7.43 -3.19 7.54
N THR A 145 8.58 -2.53 7.70
CA THR A 145 8.73 -1.07 7.79
C THR A 145 9.77 -0.57 6.83
#